data_AF-A0A956IB50-F1
#
_entry.id   AF-A0A956IB50-F1
#
_cell.length_a   1.000
_cell.length_b   1.000
_cell.length_c   1.000
_cell.angle_alpha   90.00
_cell.angle_beta   90.00
_cell.angle_gamma   90.00
#
_symmetry.space_group_name_H-M   'P 1'
#
loop_
_entity.id
_entity.type
_entity.pdbx_description
1 polymer ?
#
loop_
_entity_poly.entity_id
_entity_poly.type
_entity_poly.pdbx_seq_one_letter_code
_entity_poly.pdbx_strand_id
1 'polypeptide(L)' 'KLAGWVLVPGVSLEGPCTLTRPDGRTIEILSLVALHRAEIELARTHGLPALMEALDWKNLSLVLDPKRPVRAKKKRFGLF' A
#
# COMPACT_ATOMS: atom_id res chain seq x y z
N LYS A 1 -10.45 1.48 -12.61
CA LYS A 1 -9.21 1.27 -13.41
C LYS A 1 -8.02 1.67 -12.56
N LEU A 2 -7.03 0.78 -12.50
CA LEU A 2 -5.74 1.06 -11.87
C LEU A 2 -5.03 2.16 -12.66
N ALA A 3 -4.35 3.07 -11.96
CA ALA A 3 -3.80 4.31 -12.51
C ALA A 3 -2.38 4.62 -12.01
N GLY A 4 -1.85 3.84 -11.07
CA GLY A 4 -0.51 4.06 -10.51
C GLY A 4 -0.15 3.01 -9.47
N TRP A 5 0.97 3.23 -8.81
CA TRP A 5 1.55 2.32 -7.83
C TRP A 5 2.02 3.07 -6.59
N VAL A 6 2.02 2.38 -5.45
CA VAL A 6 2.67 2.83 -4.23
C VAL A 6 3.63 1.76 -3.73
N LEU A 7 4.78 2.20 -3.24
CA LEU A 7 5.71 1.37 -2.49
C LEU A 7 5.35 1.44 -1.02
N VAL A 8 5.25 0.29 -0.40
CA VAL A 8 4.89 0.10 1.00
C VAL A 8 5.86 -0.93 1.61
N PRO A 9 6.09 -0.92 2.94
CA PRO A 9 6.92 -1.94 3.59
C PRO A 9 6.51 -3.36 3.17
N GLY A 10 7.33 -4.40 3.25
CA GLY A 10 6.83 -5.74 2.93
C GLY A 10 5.71 -6.18 3.89
N VAL A 11 4.58 -6.72 3.39
CA VAL A 11 3.71 -7.58 4.22
C VAL A 11 4.26 -8.99 4.09
N SER A 12 4.96 -9.47 5.10
CA SER A 12 5.44 -10.85 5.08
C SER A 12 4.29 -11.82 5.22
N LEU A 13 4.22 -12.81 4.32
CA LEU A 13 3.43 -14.01 4.56
C LEU A 13 4.27 -15.13 5.20
N GLU A 14 5.57 -15.25 4.89
CA GLU A 14 6.42 -16.39 5.35
C GLU A 14 7.93 -16.09 5.51
N GLY A 15 8.38 -14.82 5.58
CA GLY A 15 9.83 -14.52 5.70
C GLY A 15 10.22 -13.10 6.17
N PRO A 16 11.51 -12.82 6.39
CA PRO A 16 11.94 -11.49 6.83
C PRO A 16 11.80 -10.47 5.69
N CYS A 17 11.19 -9.31 5.97
CA CYS A 17 11.13 -8.17 5.04
C CYS A 17 12.43 -7.36 5.00
N THR A 18 13.44 -7.78 5.75
CA THR A 18 14.77 -7.17 5.79
C THR A 18 15.82 -8.27 5.74
N LEU A 19 16.77 -8.16 4.82
CA LEU A 19 17.89 -9.08 4.70
C LEU A 19 19.19 -8.35 5.08
N THR A 20 20.05 -9.00 5.85
CA THR A 20 21.38 -8.48 6.16
C THR A 20 22.42 -9.14 5.27
N ARG A 21 23.20 -8.33 4.55
CA ARG A 21 24.30 -8.80 3.71
C ARG A 21 25.53 -9.13 4.57
N PRO A 22 26.47 -9.96 4.07
CA PRO A 22 27.73 -10.25 4.76
C PRO A 22 28.60 -9.02 5.05
N ASP A 23 28.41 -7.92 4.30
CA ASP A 23 29.09 -6.63 4.50
C ASP A 23 28.39 -5.71 5.51
N GLY A 24 27.37 -6.21 6.21
CA GLY A 24 26.61 -5.46 7.22
C GLY A 24 25.53 -4.53 6.68
N ARG A 25 25.36 -4.41 5.35
CA ARG A 25 24.30 -3.59 4.76
C ARG A 25 22.95 -4.29 4.81
N THR A 26 21.87 -3.52 4.96
CA THR A 26 20.50 -4.02 4.94
C THR A 26 19.85 -3.88 3.56
N ILE A 27 19.03 -4.85 3.20
CA ILE A 27 18.14 -4.82 2.03
C ILE A 27 16.72 -4.86 2.55
N GLU A 28 15.92 -3.84 2.25
CA GLU A 28 14.49 -3.83 2.57
C GLU A 28 13.68 -4.35 1.39
N ILE A 29 12.81 -5.32 1.67
CA ILE A 29 11.84 -5.84 0.72
C ILE A 29 10.58 -5.00 0.85
N LEU A 30 10.25 -4.28 -0.22
CA LEU A 30 9.04 -3.47 -0.34
C LEU A 30 7.99 -4.20 -1.18
N SER A 31 6.72 -3.94 -0.88
CA SER A 31 5.60 -4.40 -1.69
C SER A 31 5.13 -3.28 -2.61
N LEU A 32 4.77 -3.65 -3.84
CA LEU A 32 4.22 -2.74 -4.84
C LEU A 32 2.71 -2.95 -4.93
N VAL A 33 1.94 -1.93 -4.58
CA VAL A 33 0.46 -2.00 -4.55
C VAL A 33 -0.11 -1.13 -5.66
N ALA A 34 -0.90 -1.72 -6.54
CA ALA A 34 -1.58 -0.97 -7.60
C ALA A 34 -2.71 -0.14 -7.02
N LEU A 35 -2.80 1.12 -7.43
CA LEU A 35 -3.78 2.09 -6.96
C LEU A 35 -4.76 2.50 -8.05
N HIS A 36 -5.98 2.82 -7.62
CA HIS A 36 -6.94 3.58 -8.38
C HIS A 36 -6.64 5.07 -8.31
N ARG A 37 -7.11 5.84 -9.30
CA ARG A 37 -6.94 7.30 -9.32
C ARG A 37 -7.44 7.97 -8.04
N ALA A 38 -8.58 7.53 -7.49
CA ALA A 38 -9.12 8.09 -6.24
C ALA A 38 -8.23 7.83 -5.02
N GLU A 39 -7.50 6.73 -4.99
CA GLU A 39 -6.55 6.40 -3.92
C GLU A 39 -5.26 7.21 -4.05
N ILE A 40 -4.82 7.49 -5.28
CA ILE A 40 -3.72 8.43 -5.55
C ILE A 40 -4.10 9.82 -5.05
N GLU A 41 -5.30 10.31 -5.37
CA GLU A 41 -5.77 11.61 -4.89
C GLU A 41 -5.93 11.66 -3.36
N LEU A 42 -6.36 10.56 -2.73
CA LEU A 42 -6.37 10.43 -1.28
C LEU A 42 -4.98 10.63 -0.69
N ALA A 43 -3.96 9.94 -1.23
CA ALA A 43 -2.59 10.09 -0.77
C ALA A 43 -2.03 11.52 -1.00
N ARG A 44 -2.40 12.17 -2.10
CA ARG A 44 -1.99 13.55 -2.39
C ARG A 44 -2.61 14.57 -1.46
N THR A 45 -3.87 14.36 -1.06
CA THR A 45 -4.66 15.33 -0.29
C THR A 45 -4.47 15.14 1.22
N HIS A 46 -4.41 13.88 1.67
CA HIS A 46 -4.41 13.51 3.09
C HIS A 46 -3.14 12.76 3.54
N GLY A 47 -2.20 12.54 2.61
CA GLY A 47 -0.93 11.87 2.90
C GLY A 47 -0.99 10.35 2.81
N LEU A 48 0.19 9.74 2.85
CA LEU A 48 0.37 8.29 2.78
C LEU A 48 -0.31 7.52 3.94
N PRO A 49 -0.33 8.01 5.20
CA PRO A 49 -1.02 7.31 6.30
C PRO A 49 -2.51 7.07 6.04
N ALA A 50 -3.22 8.08 5.53
CA ALA A 50 -4.64 7.97 5.19
C ALA A 50 -4.88 6.95 4.07
N LEU A 51 -3.97 6.87 3.09
CA LEU A 51 -4.01 5.84 2.06
C LEU A 51 -3.78 4.44 2.67
N MET A 52 -2.81 4.28 3.56
CA MET A 52 -2.51 2.99 4.19
C MET A 52 -3.68 2.48 5.04
N GLU A 53 -4.36 3.36 5.77
CA GLU A 53 -5.59 3.04 6.48
C GLU A 53 -6.70 2.63 5.50
N ALA A 54 -6.93 3.42 4.45
CA ALA A 54 -7.97 3.13 3.46
C ALA A 54 -7.75 1.80 2.72
N LEU A 55 -6.49 1.41 2.50
CA LEU A 55 -6.16 0.14 1.88
C LEU A 55 -6.33 -1.06 2.81
N ASP A 56 -6.47 -0.84 4.12
CA ASP A 56 -6.32 -1.85 5.16
C ASP A 56 -4.99 -2.60 4.98
N TRP A 57 -3.90 -1.83 5.00
CA TRP A 57 -2.54 -2.28 4.67
C TRP A 57 -2.15 -3.62 5.30
N LYS A 58 -2.51 -3.86 6.56
CA LYS A 58 -2.13 -5.08 7.29
C LYS A 58 -2.80 -6.35 6.76
N ASN A 59 -3.96 -6.23 6.12
CA ASN A 59 -4.72 -7.35 5.54
C ASN A 59 -4.78 -7.26 4.02
N LEU A 60 -3.93 -6.42 3.42
CA LEU A 60 -3.94 -6.21 1.99
C LEU A 60 -3.39 -7.45 1.28
N SER A 61 -4.19 -8.04 0.40
CA SER A 61 -3.69 -9.06 -0.52
C SER A 61 -2.61 -8.46 -1.41
N LEU A 62 -1.43 -9.08 -1.42
CA LEU A 62 -0.33 -8.72 -2.33
C LEU A 62 -0.55 -9.23 -3.76
N VAL A 63 -1.68 -9.88 -4.03
CA VAL A 63 -2.06 -10.29 -5.38
C VAL A 63 -2.64 -9.09 -6.12
N LEU A 64 -2.05 -8.77 -7.27
CA LEU A 64 -2.60 -7.76 -8.17
C LEU A 64 -3.94 -8.22 -8.75
N ASP A 65 -5.03 -7.59 -8.31
CA ASP A 65 -6.37 -7.77 -8.88
C ASP A 65 -6.81 -6.50 -9.64
N PRO A 66 -6.80 -6.52 -11.00
CA PRO A 66 -7.26 -5.40 -11.82
C PRO A 66 -8.74 -5.05 -11.66
N LYS A 67 -9.55 -5.99 -11.14
CA LYS A 67 -10.99 -5.84 -10.93
C LYS A 67 -11.34 -5.44 -9.50
N ARG A 68 -10.35 -5.27 -8.60
CA ARG A 68 -10.61 -4.89 -7.21
C ARG A 68 -11.41 -3.58 -7.14
N PRO A 69 -12.36 -3.45 -6.21
CA PRO A 69 -13.04 -2.18 -6.00
C PRO A 69 -12.06 -1.11 -5.46
N VAL A 70 -12.41 0.16 -5.69
CA VAL A 70 -11.74 1.29 -5.06
C VAL A 70 -11.94 1.20 -3.55
N ARG A 71 -10.86 1.22 -2.77
CA ARG A 71 -10.90 1.14 -1.31
C ARG A 71 -10.96 2.51 -0.64
N ALA A 72 -10.50 3.58 -1.31
CA ALA A 72 -10.75 4.96 -0.92
C ALA A 72 -12.25 5.31 -1.05
N LYS A 73 -13.06 4.88 -0.08
CA LYS A 73 -14.45 5.31 0.06
C LYS A 73 -14.45 6.60 0.88
N LYS A 74 -15.09 7.65 0.38
CA LYS A 74 -15.45 8.82 1.22
C LYS A 74 -16.30 8.30 2.38
N LYS A 75 -15.79 8.28 3.61
CA LYS A 75 -16.64 8.11 4.80
C LYS A 75 -17.65 9.26 4.79
N ARG A 76 -18.93 8.94 4.90
CA ARG A 76 -20.08 9.87 4.78
C ARG A 76 -20.09 10.99 5.84
N PHE A 77 -19.14 11.00 6.77
CA PHE A 77 -19.05 11.89 7.93
C PHE A 77 -17.65 12.49 8.15
N GLY A 78 -17.00 12.95 7.09
CA GLY A 78 -16.03 14.06 7.20
C GLY A 78 -14.72 13.81 7.95
N LEU A 79 -14.30 12.56 8.19
CA LEU A 79 -12.93 12.28 8.61
C LEU A 79 -12.29 11.24 7.69
N PHE A 80 -11.23 11.70 7.02
CA PHE A 80 -10.09 10.87 6.66
C PHE A 80 -9.16 10.81 7.86
#